data_AF-U7NFI2-F1
#
_entry.id   AF-U7NFI2-F1
#
_cell.length_a   1.000
_cell.length_b   1.000
_cell.length_c   1.000
_cell.angle_alpha   90.00
_cell.angle_beta   90.00
_cell.angle_gamma   90.00
#
_symmetry.space_group_name_H-M   'P 1'
#
loop_
_entity.id
_entity.type
_entity.pdbx_description
1 polymer ?
#
loop_
_entity_poly.entity_id
_entity_poly.type
_entity_poly.pdbx_seq_one_letter_code
_entity_poly.pdbx_strand_id
1 'polypeptide(L)'
;MSIPDNLFALDEQEIQNKNFVNHFLPFRSQSSGLDFEAIAGSILTVAFQKRLEKGATLESFKSSVYGRLQYKLTDQEIFPLIEKMYFDNEAAGLFKVSPEFLIAKAAQAEASTNKHVAQVFIGFIRDSNRRFPKLSSEVNFLEQELVEAFQQQLTDCNEDPVESPYLPFMSELFSQDLGFLLEHPGYFLDNLRAFFSIYTFLYSSQLALNINGWTDQPASKPLFFILDTEKASLERNQVREAFRHLRTKTFDLFPVLSMLEYLNQPKNKKAIKFPLWKIFLDINDMDTLQRNSINSSLIRFCEKYREKRKFPSLEEYPQSTKELIEILSRTAKEIFGTKGTNQHAVNNKFVNAFENEIAPHFVQVRGRSGRVLTISQDYLLLLTNLAIGSRKQIQFQELLQEFRKRGVWFDRQSEQAIIRFLERIGNVERMSDSGDAVYVRKTL
;
A
#
# COMPACT_ATOMS: atom_id res chain seq x y z
N MET A 1 22.34 0.24 9.23
CA MET A 1 22.72 1.60 8.78
C MET A 1 21.68 2.56 9.32
N SER A 2 22.14 3.62 9.99
CA SER A 2 21.33 4.61 10.69
C SER A 2 21.01 5.82 9.79
N ILE A 3 20.16 6.73 10.27
CA ILE A 3 19.89 8.01 9.58
C ILE A 3 21.17 8.87 9.47
N PRO A 4 22.01 9.03 10.52
CA PRO A 4 23.30 9.71 10.41
C PRO A 4 24.18 9.12 9.31
N ASP A 5 24.30 7.78 9.22
CA ASP A 5 25.10 7.13 8.17
C ASP A 5 24.62 7.57 6.78
N ASN A 6 23.30 7.66 6.57
CA ASN A 6 22.70 8.11 5.32
C ASN A 6 23.07 9.57 4.99
N LEU A 7 22.96 10.46 5.99
CA LEU A 7 23.15 11.90 5.82
C LEU A 7 24.61 12.30 5.69
N PHE A 8 25.55 11.65 6.40
CA PHE A 8 26.98 11.96 6.28
C PHE A 8 27.55 11.60 4.91
N ALA A 9 26.95 10.64 4.20
CA ALA A 9 27.33 10.33 2.82
C ALA A 9 26.78 11.34 1.80
N LEU A 10 25.92 12.29 2.19
CA LEU A 10 25.22 13.19 1.25
C LEU A 10 26.18 14.04 0.41
N ASP A 11 27.29 14.49 1.00
CA ASP A 11 28.29 15.32 0.31
C ASP A 11 29.03 14.57 -0.80
N GLU A 12 29.14 13.25 -0.69
CA GLU A 12 29.78 12.36 -1.67
C GLU A 12 28.82 11.96 -2.80
N GLN A 13 27.52 12.21 -2.65
CA GLN A 13 26.53 11.79 -3.63
C GLN A 13 26.51 12.71 -4.86
N GLU A 14 26.57 12.09 -6.03
CA GLU A 14 26.36 12.79 -7.30
C GLU A 14 24.86 12.88 -7.63
N ILE A 15 24.39 14.10 -7.90
CA ILE A 15 23.05 14.34 -8.44
C ILE A 15 22.94 13.75 -9.84
N GLN A 16 22.16 12.69 -9.97
CA GLN A 16 21.92 12.01 -11.25
C GLN A 16 21.09 12.87 -12.22
N ASN A 17 21.39 12.74 -13.52
CA ASN A 17 20.58 13.35 -14.58
C ASN A 17 19.18 12.71 -14.68
N LYS A 18 19.11 11.39 -14.46
CA LYS A 18 17.85 10.64 -14.46
C LYS A 18 16.96 11.11 -13.31
N ASN A 19 15.67 11.25 -13.59
CA ASN A 19 14.65 11.46 -12.56
C ASN A 19 14.21 10.10 -12.02
N PHE A 20 14.22 9.92 -10.71
CA PHE A 20 13.85 8.65 -10.10
C PHE A 20 13.24 8.85 -8.71
N VAL A 21 12.38 7.90 -8.37
CA VAL A 21 11.83 7.60 -7.05
C VAL A 21 11.79 6.09 -7.04
N ASN A 22 12.37 5.42 -6.05
CA ASN A 22 12.43 3.97 -5.95
C ASN A 22 11.64 3.46 -4.74
N HIS A 23 11.55 4.26 -3.68
CA HIS A 23 10.95 3.89 -2.39
C HIS A 23 9.70 4.71 -2.09
N PHE A 24 8.86 4.20 -1.20
CA PHE A 24 7.60 4.81 -0.71
C PHE A 24 6.50 5.08 -1.75
N LEU A 25 6.79 5.14 -3.05
CA LEU A 25 5.79 5.40 -4.08
C LEU A 25 5.38 4.09 -4.76
N PRO A 26 4.11 3.66 -4.66
CA PRO A 26 3.68 2.33 -5.10
C PRO A 26 3.40 2.27 -6.61
N PHE A 27 3.37 3.40 -7.33
CA PHE A 27 3.08 3.47 -8.77
C PHE A 27 4.19 4.15 -9.58
N ARG A 28 4.17 3.91 -10.90
CA ARG A 28 5.17 4.42 -11.87
C ARG A 28 4.49 5.04 -13.08
N SER A 29 5.23 5.85 -13.83
CA SER A 29 4.74 6.51 -15.06
C SER A 29 4.37 5.56 -16.21
N GLN A 30 4.72 4.27 -16.12
CA GLN A 30 4.47 3.25 -17.13
C GLN A 30 4.18 1.94 -16.39
N SER A 31 2.94 1.46 -16.42
CA SER A 31 2.58 0.11 -15.95
C SER A 31 1.93 -0.71 -17.06
N SER A 32 2.02 -2.03 -16.92
CA SER A 32 1.24 -3.01 -17.67
C SER A 32 -0.07 -3.38 -16.94
N GLY A 33 -0.50 -2.57 -15.96
CA GLY A 33 -1.56 -2.90 -15.01
C GLY A 33 -1.04 -3.51 -13.70
N LEU A 34 -1.95 -3.66 -12.73
CA LEU A 34 -1.66 -4.27 -11.42
C LEU A 34 -2.09 -5.74 -11.40
N ASP A 35 -1.15 -6.63 -11.08
CA ASP A 35 -1.41 -8.05 -10.84
C ASP A 35 -1.45 -8.27 -9.33
N PHE A 36 -2.65 -8.26 -8.75
CA PHE A 36 -2.82 -8.36 -7.31
C PHE A 36 -2.48 -9.74 -6.76
N GLU A 37 -2.61 -10.80 -7.57
CA GLU A 37 -2.18 -12.15 -7.22
C GLU A 37 -0.65 -12.23 -7.09
N ALA A 38 0.09 -11.64 -8.02
CA ALA A 38 1.54 -11.57 -7.95
C ALA A 38 2.00 -10.69 -6.76
N ILE A 39 1.37 -9.52 -6.56
CA ILE A 39 1.63 -8.64 -5.41
C ILE A 39 1.39 -9.39 -4.10
N ALA A 40 0.26 -10.10 -3.98
CA ALA A 40 -0.05 -10.92 -2.83
C ALA A 40 1.02 -12.00 -2.60
N GLY A 41 1.46 -12.69 -3.67
CA GLY A 41 2.53 -13.69 -3.58
C GLY A 41 3.81 -13.16 -2.92
N SER A 42 4.28 -11.97 -3.34
CA SER A 42 5.46 -11.34 -2.74
C SER A 42 5.24 -10.95 -1.27
N ILE A 43 4.04 -10.49 -0.93
CA ILE A 43 3.68 -10.09 0.42
C ILE A 43 3.60 -11.31 1.34
N LEU A 44 2.94 -12.38 0.90
CA LEU A 44 2.79 -13.64 1.65
C LEU A 44 4.13 -14.37 1.83
N THR A 45 5.04 -14.25 0.86
CA THR A 45 6.43 -14.75 1.00
C THR A 45 7.09 -14.20 2.25
N VAL A 46 6.90 -12.89 2.52
CA VAL A 46 7.46 -12.23 3.71
C VAL A 46 6.61 -12.51 4.95
N ALA A 47 5.29 -12.49 4.84
CA ALA A 47 4.37 -12.76 5.95
C ALA A 47 4.63 -14.13 6.59
N PHE A 48 4.86 -15.15 5.75
CA PHE A 48 5.09 -16.52 6.19
C PHE A 48 6.56 -16.89 6.33
N GLN A 49 7.49 -16.02 5.91
CA GLN A 49 8.93 -16.32 5.88
C GLN A 49 9.25 -17.57 5.06
N LYS A 50 8.51 -17.78 3.97
CA LYS A 50 8.60 -18.93 3.09
C LYS A 50 8.70 -18.48 1.65
N ARG A 51 9.61 -19.08 0.89
CA ARG A 51 9.74 -18.87 -0.56
C ARG A 51 9.85 -20.20 -1.28
N LEU A 52 9.48 -20.21 -2.55
CA LEU A 52 9.65 -21.37 -3.41
C LEU A 52 11.14 -21.75 -3.54
N GLU A 53 11.43 -23.04 -3.49
CA GLU A 53 12.79 -23.57 -3.70
C GLU A 53 13.30 -23.21 -5.11
N LYS A 54 14.61 -22.94 -5.21
CA LYS A 54 15.23 -22.62 -6.50
C LYS A 54 15.12 -23.82 -7.45
N GLY A 55 14.49 -23.61 -8.60
CA GLY A 55 14.32 -24.64 -9.62
C GLY A 55 13.06 -25.47 -9.48
N ALA A 56 12.20 -25.20 -8.48
CA ALA A 56 10.86 -25.77 -8.44
C ALA A 56 10.05 -25.34 -9.66
N THR A 57 9.38 -26.29 -10.31
CA THR A 57 8.55 -26.06 -11.49
C THR A 57 7.13 -26.57 -11.26
N LEU A 58 6.18 -26.08 -12.05
CA LEU A 58 4.81 -26.59 -12.01
C LEU A 58 4.76 -28.09 -12.31
N GLU A 59 5.61 -28.58 -13.23
CA GLU A 59 5.71 -30.00 -13.56
C GLU A 59 6.26 -30.85 -12.41
N SER A 60 7.28 -30.37 -11.70
CA SER A 60 7.80 -31.08 -10.51
C SER A 60 6.78 -31.10 -9.38
N PHE A 61 6.00 -30.02 -9.22
CA PHE A 61 4.87 -29.96 -8.28
C PHE A 61 3.76 -30.94 -8.63
N LYS A 62 3.28 -30.92 -9.87
CA LYS A 62 2.29 -31.84 -10.39
C LYS A 62 2.69 -33.30 -10.22
N SER A 63 3.95 -33.64 -10.54
CA SER A 63 4.48 -34.99 -10.36
C SER A 63 4.48 -35.41 -8.88
N SER A 64 4.83 -34.51 -7.97
CA SER A 64 4.78 -34.76 -6.51
C SER A 64 3.35 -35.03 -6.03
N VAL A 65 2.38 -34.22 -6.49
CA VAL A 65 0.96 -34.40 -6.17
C VAL A 65 0.44 -35.76 -6.66
N TYR A 66 0.69 -36.12 -7.92
CA TYR A 66 0.23 -37.40 -8.46
C TYR A 66 0.88 -38.60 -7.79
N GLY A 67 2.17 -38.52 -7.43
CA GLY A 67 2.84 -39.56 -6.63
C GLY A 67 2.19 -39.77 -5.27
N ARG A 68 1.71 -38.69 -4.62
CA ARG A 68 0.99 -38.78 -3.33
C ARG A 68 -0.42 -39.34 -3.47
N LEU A 69 -1.13 -38.93 -4.52
CA LEU A 69 -2.52 -39.32 -4.75
C LEU A 69 -2.66 -40.76 -5.27
N GLN A 70 -1.68 -41.29 -6.00
CA GLN A 70 -1.71 -42.63 -6.60
C GLN A 70 -1.98 -43.74 -5.58
N TYR A 71 -1.48 -43.60 -4.34
CA TYR A 71 -1.68 -44.58 -3.27
C TYR A 71 -2.93 -44.33 -2.42
N LYS A 72 -3.59 -43.18 -2.64
CA LYS A 72 -4.74 -42.72 -1.86
C LYS A 72 -6.07 -42.81 -2.62
N LEU A 73 -6.01 -42.85 -3.96
CA LEU A 73 -7.16 -42.94 -4.84
C LEU A 73 -7.25 -44.33 -5.48
N THR A 74 -8.41 -44.97 -5.37
CA THR A 74 -8.66 -46.29 -5.94
C THR A 74 -8.93 -46.23 -7.45
N ASP A 75 -9.52 -45.12 -7.91
CA ASP A 75 -9.88 -44.89 -9.31
C ASP A 75 -8.88 -43.92 -9.95
N GLN A 76 -8.17 -44.38 -10.99
CA GLN A 76 -7.22 -43.57 -11.73
C GLN A 76 -7.89 -42.70 -12.81
N GLU A 77 -9.17 -42.91 -13.11
CA GLU A 77 -9.92 -42.07 -14.06
C GLU A 77 -10.17 -40.65 -13.54
N ILE A 78 -9.90 -40.38 -12.26
CA ILE A 78 -10.04 -39.05 -11.65
C ILE A 78 -8.86 -38.11 -11.95
N PHE A 79 -7.71 -38.63 -12.40
CA PHE A 79 -6.52 -37.80 -12.68
C PHE A 79 -6.76 -36.73 -13.77
N PRO A 80 -7.41 -37.03 -14.91
CA PRO A 80 -7.81 -36.01 -15.88
C PRO A 80 -8.74 -34.94 -15.31
N LEU A 81 -9.57 -35.27 -14.31
CA LEU A 81 -10.42 -34.29 -13.65
C LEU A 81 -9.61 -33.36 -12.73
N ILE A 82 -8.65 -33.91 -11.97
CA ILE A 82 -7.72 -33.13 -11.13
C ILE A 82 -6.90 -32.17 -12.01
N GLU A 83 -6.40 -32.65 -13.15
CA GLU A 83 -5.72 -31.82 -14.15
C GLU A 83 -6.57 -30.61 -14.53
N LYS A 84 -7.80 -30.87 -14.95
CA LYS A 84 -8.75 -29.84 -15.39
C LYS A 84 -9.14 -28.87 -14.29
N MET A 85 -9.28 -29.36 -13.05
CA MET A 85 -9.69 -28.54 -11.92
C MET A 85 -8.59 -27.59 -11.44
N TYR A 86 -7.35 -28.07 -11.39
CA TYR A 86 -6.28 -27.36 -10.69
C TYR A 86 -5.14 -26.89 -11.57
N PHE A 87 -4.75 -27.64 -12.59
CA PHE A 87 -3.52 -27.41 -13.37
C PHE A 87 -3.75 -26.77 -14.74
N ASP A 88 -4.95 -26.92 -15.32
CA ASP A 88 -5.35 -26.22 -16.54
C ASP A 88 -5.33 -24.69 -16.39
N ASN A 89 -5.25 -23.99 -17.54
CA ASN A 89 -5.24 -22.53 -17.63
C ASN A 89 -4.18 -21.88 -16.72
N GLU A 90 -2.93 -22.30 -16.87
CA GLU A 90 -1.79 -21.82 -16.05
C GLU A 90 -2.02 -22.04 -14.54
N ALA A 91 -2.62 -23.18 -14.20
CA ALA A 91 -2.96 -23.58 -12.84
C ALA A 91 -3.86 -22.59 -12.07
N ALA A 92 -4.77 -21.91 -12.77
CA ALA A 92 -5.69 -20.94 -12.18
C ALA A 92 -6.53 -21.50 -11.02
N GLY A 93 -6.81 -22.80 -11.02
CA GLY A 93 -7.53 -23.49 -9.96
C GLY A 93 -6.75 -23.58 -8.64
N LEU A 94 -5.43 -23.80 -8.68
CA LEU A 94 -4.59 -23.88 -7.47
C LEU A 94 -4.66 -22.60 -6.64
N PHE A 95 -4.63 -21.43 -7.29
CA PHE A 95 -4.64 -20.14 -6.61
C PHE A 95 -5.97 -19.81 -5.90
N LYS A 96 -7.00 -20.65 -6.07
CA LYS A 96 -8.28 -20.55 -5.37
C LYS A 96 -8.40 -21.51 -4.18
N VAL A 97 -7.46 -22.45 -4.03
CA VAL A 97 -7.49 -23.47 -2.96
C VAL A 97 -7.00 -22.89 -1.65
N SER A 98 -5.79 -22.35 -1.67
CA SER A 98 -5.11 -21.80 -0.49
C SER A 98 -4.30 -20.59 -0.87
N PRO A 99 -4.24 -19.54 -0.02
CA PRO A 99 -3.40 -18.38 -0.30
C PRO A 99 -1.91 -18.71 -0.38
N GLU A 100 -1.45 -19.85 0.15
CA GLU A 100 -0.03 -20.28 0.04
C GLU A 100 0.40 -20.42 -1.43
N PHE A 101 -0.50 -20.89 -2.31
CA PHE A 101 -0.19 -21.06 -3.72
C PHE A 101 0.19 -19.75 -4.41
N LEU A 102 -0.27 -18.60 -3.91
CA LEU A 102 0.09 -17.29 -4.46
C LEU A 102 1.60 -17.01 -4.34
N ILE A 103 2.34 -17.65 -3.42
CA ILE A 103 3.80 -17.55 -3.32
C ILE A 103 4.47 -17.92 -4.65
N ALA A 104 3.90 -18.87 -5.41
CA ALA A 104 4.44 -19.26 -6.71
C ALA A 104 4.40 -18.12 -7.75
N LYS A 105 3.55 -17.10 -7.55
CA LYS A 105 3.46 -15.91 -8.41
C LYS A 105 4.38 -14.76 -7.98
N ALA A 106 5.08 -14.87 -6.85
CA ALA A 106 5.89 -13.77 -6.31
C ALA A 106 6.93 -13.22 -7.31
N ALA A 107 7.52 -14.09 -8.14
CA ALA A 107 8.50 -13.69 -9.16
C ALA A 107 7.89 -12.80 -10.27
N GLN A 108 6.60 -12.94 -10.56
CA GLN A 108 5.91 -12.14 -11.59
C GLN A 108 5.78 -10.68 -11.16
N ALA A 109 5.66 -10.42 -9.85
CA ALA A 109 5.63 -9.06 -9.33
C ALA A 109 6.98 -8.34 -9.49
N GLU A 110 8.09 -9.06 -9.33
CA GLU A 110 9.44 -8.48 -9.40
C GLU A 110 9.81 -7.92 -10.79
N ALA A 111 9.15 -8.41 -11.84
CA ALA A 111 9.41 -8.03 -13.23
C ALA A 111 8.67 -6.76 -13.70
N SER A 112 7.81 -6.16 -12.86
CA SER A 112 6.90 -5.09 -13.26
C SER A 112 6.74 -4.00 -12.20
N THR A 113 5.84 -3.05 -12.44
CA THR A 113 5.45 -2.01 -11.48
C THR A 113 4.88 -2.57 -10.18
N ASN A 114 4.37 -3.80 -10.20
CA ASN A 114 3.85 -4.55 -9.05
C ASN A 114 4.87 -4.64 -7.91
N LYS A 115 6.17 -4.69 -8.24
CA LYS A 115 7.25 -4.69 -7.25
C LYS A 115 7.15 -3.52 -6.27
N HIS A 116 6.79 -2.33 -6.74
CA HIS A 116 6.75 -1.14 -5.88
C HIS A 116 5.54 -1.15 -4.94
N VAL A 117 4.39 -1.65 -5.40
CA VAL A 117 3.23 -1.89 -4.53
C VAL A 117 3.59 -2.93 -3.47
N ALA A 118 4.16 -4.06 -3.88
CA ALA A 118 4.57 -5.12 -2.98
C ALA A 118 5.60 -4.64 -1.95
N GLN A 119 6.62 -3.86 -2.37
CA GLN A 119 7.65 -3.33 -1.48
C GLN A 119 7.09 -2.49 -0.34
N VAL A 120 6.13 -1.59 -0.62
CA VAL A 120 5.48 -0.77 0.41
C VAL A 120 4.80 -1.65 1.45
N PHE A 121 4.00 -2.63 1.03
CA PHE A 121 3.25 -3.50 1.93
C PHE A 121 4.14 -4.53 2.64
N ILE A 122 5.21 -4.99 2.00
CA ILE A 122 6.27 -5.77 2.66
C ILE A 122 6.91 -4.94 3.78
N GLY A 123 7.16 -3.65 3.56
CA GLY A 123 7.62 -2.73 4.60
C GLY A 123 6.68 -2.68 5.80
N PHE A 124 5.36 -2.71 5.57
CA PHE A 124 4.36 -2.71 6.65
C PHE A 124 4.37 -4.00 7.47
N ILE A 125 4.46 -5.13 6.79
CA ILE A 125 4.56 -6.45 7.44
C ILE A 125 5.79 -6.50 8.34
N ARG A 126 6.96 -6.10 7.81
CA ARG A 126 8.23 -6.14 8.54
C ARG A 126 8.25 -5.21 9.75
N ASP A 127 7.63 -4.04 9.64
CA ASP A 127 7.53 -3.06 10.73
C ASP A 127 6.60 -3.50 11.85
N SER A 128 5.51 -4.22 11.51
CA SER A 128 4.45 -4.53 12.47
C SER A 128 4.84 -5.52 13.59
N ASN A 129 6.00 -6.18 13.53
CA ASN A 129 6.41 -7.28 14.43
C ASN A 129 5.36 -8.38 14.64
N ARG A 130 4.28 -8.38 13.84
CA ARG A 130 3.16 -9.32 13.95
C ARG A 130 3.57 -10.65 13.37
N ARG A 131 3.15 -11.72 14.04
CA ARG A 131 3.22 -13.07 13.47
C ARG A 131 1.94 -13.31 12.71
N PHE A 132 2.07 -13.63 11.44
CA PHE A 132 0.94 -14.05 10.62
C PHE A 132 0.69 -15.54 10.86
N PRO A 133 -0.58 -15.97 10.95
CA PRO A 133 -0.89 -17.37 11.13
C PRO A 133 -0.29 -18.17 9.97
N LYS A 134 0.25 -19.36 10.27
CA LYS A 134 0.49 -20.35 9.20
C LYS A 134 -0.86 -20.70 8.61
N LEU A 135 -0.97 -20.74 7.29
CA LEU A 135 -2.25 -21.01 6.64
C LEU A 135 -2.65 -22.48 6.87
N SER A 136 -3.46 -22.72 7.89
CA SER A 136 -4.31 -23.92 7.92
C SER A 136 -5.56 -23.59 7.11
N SER A 137 -5.60 -24.07 5.87
CA SER A 137 -6.80 -23.91 5.07
C SER A 137 -7.78 -25.01 5.46
N GLU A 138 -9.03 -24.67 5.78
CA GLU A 138 -10.11 -25.65 5.88
C GLU A 138 -10.43 -26.14 4.45
N VAL A 139 -9.61 -27.05 3.96
CA VAL A 139 -9.69 -27.59 2.59
C VAL A 139 -10.17 -29.02 2.60
N ASN A 140 -10.70 -29.47 1.45
CA ASN A 140 -11.09 -30.86 1.31
C ASN A 140 -9.86 -31.79 1.22
N PHE A 141 -10.08 -33.10 1.30
CA PHE A 141 -9.00 -34.10 1.28
C PHE A 141 -8.05 -33.98 0.07
N LEU A 142 -8.57 -33.75 -1.14
CA LEU A 142 -7.73 -33.63 -2.34
C LEU A 142 -6.86 -32.36 -2.26
N GLU A 143 -7.47 -31.26 -1.86
CA GLU A 143 -6.78 -29.98 -1.69
C GLU A 143 -5.76 -30.00 -0.56
N GLN A 144 -6.00 -30.77 0.51
CA GLN A 144 -5.01 -31.00 1.56
C GLN A 144 -3.74 -31.64 0.99
N GLU A 145 -3.86 -32.61 0.10
CA GLU A 145 -2.68 -33.20 -0.58
C GLU A 145 -1.95 -32.19 -1.46
N LEU A 146 -2.68 -31.30 -2.14
CA LEU A 146 -2.09 -30.21 -2.92
C LEU A 146 -1.28 -29.26 -2.02
N VAL A 147 -1.87 -28.83 -0.89
CA VAL A 147 -1.23 -27.91 0.06
C VAL A 147 0.01 -28.54 0.67
N GLU A 148 -0.09 -29.77 1.17
CA GLU A 148 1.05 -30.47 1.78
C GLU A 148 2.18 -30.72 0.79
N ALA A 149 1.88 -31.05 -0.47
CA ALA A 149 2.87 -31.17 -1.52
C ALA A 149 3.55 -29.83 -1.83
N PHE A 150 2.80 -28.72 -1.79
CA PHE A 150 3.33 -27.39 -2.07
C PHE A 150 4.24 -26.90 -0.96
N GLN A 151 3.85 -27.14 0.30
CA GLN A 151 4.65 -26.79 1.47
C GLN A 151 6.02 -27.49 1.48
N GLN A 152 6.14 -28.68 0.90
CA GLN A 152 7.42 -29.38 0.74
C GLN A 152 8.37 -28.69 -0.26
N GLN A 153 7.87 -27.82 -1.14
CA GLN A 153 8.66 -27.01 -2.07
C GLN A 153 9.02 -25.63 -1.51
N LEU A 154 8.62 -25.33 -0.26
CA LEU A 154 8.89 -24.06 0.38
C LEU A 154 10.12 -24.15 1.28
N THR A 155 11.01 -23.19 1.14
CA THR A 155 12.20 -23.01 1.99
C THR A 155 12.05 -21.77 2.85
N ASP A 156 12.68 -21.78 4.02
CA ASP A 156 12.70 -20.62 4.90
C ASP A 156 13.45 -19.45 4.25
N CYS A 157 12.91 -18.24 4.43
CA CYS A 157 13.58 -17.01 4.03
C CYS A 157 13.47 -15.96 5.12
N ASN A 158 14.59 -15.28 5.37
CA ASN A 158 14.65 -14.10 6.22
C ASN A 158 15.42 -13.02 5.47
N GLU A 159 14.80 -11.86 5.31
CA GLU A 159 15.37 -10.71 4.65
C GLU A 159 15.24 -9.47 5.53
N ASP A 160 16.35 -8.74 5.70
CA ASP A 160 16.36 -7.52 6.50
C ASP A 160 15.46 -6.44 5.90
N PRO A 161 14.79 -5.61 6.73
CA PRO A 161 13.97 -4.52 6.24
C PRO A 161 14.78 -3.53 5.39
N VAL A 162 14.25 -3.21 4.21
CA VAL A 162 14.89 -2.28 3.26
C VAL A 162 14.44 -0.83 3.50
N GLU A 163 13.22 -0.64 4.02
CA GLU A 163 12.65 0.68 4.29
C GLU A 163 11.78 0.69 5.55
N SER A 164 11.77 1.82 6.25
CA SER A 164 10.87 2.11 7.37
C SER A 164 9.58 2.74 6.85
N PRO A 165 8.37 2.35 7.30
CA PRO A 165 7.13 2.83 6.71
C PRO A 165 6.96 4.35 6.77
N TYR A 166 6.59 4.96 5.64
CA TYR A 166 6.29 6.39 5.61
C TYR A 166 5.05 6.73 6.43
N LEU A 167 4.03 5.87 6.44
CA LEU A 167 2.77 6.06 7.16
C LEU A 167 2.58 4.95 8.22
N PRO A 168 3.14 5.09 9.44
CA PRO A 168 3.05 4.05 10.46
C PRO A 168 1.62 3.64 10.81
N PHE A 169 0.66 4.58 10.83
CA PHE A 169 -0.74 4.25 11.10
C PHE A 169 -1.35 3.33 10.03
N MET A 170 -0.97 3.49 8.76
CA MET A 170 -1.41 2.59 7.67
C MET A 170 -0.71 1.25 7.75
N SER A 171 0.57 1.24 8.16
CA SER A 171 1.34 0.01 8.39
C SER A 171 0.64 -0.88 9.41
N GLU A 172 0.27 -0.32 10.57
CA GLU A 172 -0.41 -1.05 11.63
C GLU A 172 -1.78 -1.58 11.19
N LEU A 173 -2.60 -0.72 10.56
CA LEU A 173 -3.94 -1.11 10.08
C LEU A 173 -3.88 -2.19 9.01
N PHE A 174 -2.96 -2.07 8.05
CA PHE A 174 -2.77 -3.06 6.99
C PHE A 174 -2.35 -4.42 7.58
N SER A 175 -1.37 -4.43 8.48
CA SER A 175 -0.85 -5.66 9.07
C SER A 175 -1.88 -6.33 9.99
N GLN A 176 -2.72 -5.53 10.69
CA GLN A 176 -3.88 -6.04 11.42
C GLN A 176 -4.92 -6.67 10.49
N ASP A 177 -5.31 -5.95 9.44
CA ASP A 177 -6.35 -6.39 8.51
C ASP A 177 -5.91 -7.62 7.71
N LEU A 178 -4.65 -7.67 7.28
CA LEU A 178 -4.08 -8.85 6.63
C LEU A 178 -4.07 -10.05 7.58
N GLY A 179 -3.67 -9.86 8.84
CA GLY A 179 -3.73 -10.91 9.86
C GLY A 179 -5.14 -11.50 10.00
N PHE A 180 -6.15 -10.64 10.12
CA PHE A 180 -7.56 -11.04 10.17
C PHE A 180 -8.01 -11.78 8.90
N LEU A 181 -7.65 -11.30 7.71
CA LEU A 181 -8.02 -11.96 6.47
C LEU A 181 -7.38 -13.34 6.34
N LEU A 182 -6.14 -13.52 6.79
CA LEU A 182 -5.44 -14.81 6.74
C LEU A 182 -6.02 -15.85 7.72
N GLU A 183 -6.75 -15.42 8.75
CA GLU A 183 -7.56 -16.31 9.59
C GLU A 183 -8.82 -16.83 8.85
N HIS A 184 -9.19 -16.22 7.73
CA HIS A 184 -10.34 -16.58 6.89
C HIS A 184 -9.93 -16.77 5.41
N PRO A 185 -9.17 -17.84 5.06
CA PRO A 185 -8.50 -17.98 3.76
C PRO A 185 -9.43 -17.87 2.55
N GLY A 186 -10.62 -18.48 2.58
CA GLY A 186 -11.59 -18.39 1.48
C GLY A 186 -12.05 -16.95 1.25
N TYR A 187 -12.40 -16.23 2.31
CA TYR A 187 -12.78 -14.81 2.23
C TYR A 187 -11.62 -13.93 1.76
N PHE A 188 -10.39 -14.21 2.17
CA PHE A 188 -9.20 -13.51 1.68
C PHE A 188 -9.03 -13.69 0.17
N LEU A 189 -9.16 -14.91 -0.35
CA LEU A 189 -9.04 -15.18 -1.78
C LEU A 189 -10.14 -14.49 -2.59
N ASP A 190 -11.38 -14.52 -2.11
CA ASP A 190 -12.51 -13.85 -2.75
C ASP A 190 -12.35 -12.32 -2.77
N ASN A 191 -11.73 -11.74 -1.74
CA ASN A 191 -11.55 -10.30 -1.59
C ASN A 191 -10.13 -9.82 -1.89
N LEU A 192 -9.25 -10.68 -2.41
CA LEU A 192 -7.82 -10.42 -2.58
C LEU A 192 -7.58 -9.12 -3.35
N ARG A 193 -8.20 -9.02 -4.52
CA ARG A 193 -8.08 -7.88 -5.41
C ARG A 193 -8.64 -6.60 -4.77
N ALA A 194 -9.79 -6.70 -4.10
CA ALA A 194 -10.41 -5.55 -3.44
C ALA A 194 -9.55 -5.07 -2.26
N PHE A 195 -9.03 -5.97 -1.43
CA PHE A 195 -8.16 -5.64 -0.30
C PHE A 195 -6.90 -4.88 -0.74
N PHE A 196 -6.17 -5.41 -1.72
CA PHE A 196 -4.97 -4.73 -2.19
C PHE A 196 -5.30 -3.45 -2.96
N SER A 197 -6.36 -3.43 -3.78
CA SER A 197 -6.77 -2.22 -4.51
C SER A 197 -7.10 -1.06 -3.56
N ILE A 198 -7.91 -1.32 -2.52
CA ILE A 198 -8.28 -0.26 -1.57
C ILE A 198 -7.08 0.21 -0.75
N TYR A 199 -6.21 -0.69 -0.29
CA TYR A 199 -5.02 -0.30 0.45
C TYR A 199 -4.00 0.44 -0.42
N THR A 200 -3.85 0.09 -1.69
CA THR A 200 -2.97 0.82 -2.61
C THR A 200 -3.49 2.23 -2.84
N PHE A 201 -4.80 2.37 -3.02
CA PHE A 201 -5.44 3.68 -3.17
C PHE A 201 -5.34 4.53 -1.90
N LEU A 202 -5.68 3.96 -0.74
CA LEU A 202 -5.66 4.68 0.54
C LEU A 202 -4.25 5.07 0.94
N TYR A 203 -3.27 4.18 0.80
CA TYR A 203 -1.87 4.51 1.06
C TYR A 203 -1.38 5.65 0.16
N SER A 204 -1.60 5.54 -1.15
CA SER A 204 -1.19 6.57 -2.12
C SER A 204 -1.82 7.92 -1.80
N SER A 205 -3.10 7.92 -1.41
CA SER A 205 -3.84 9.14 -1.10
C SER A 205 -3.40 9.75 0.22
N GLN A 206 -3.25 8.94 1.27
CA GLN A 206 -2.75 9.40 2.57
C GLN A 206 -1.31 9.89 2.47
N LEU A 207 -0.48 9.27 1.62
CA LEU A 207 0.89 9.73 1.38
C LEU A 207 0.86 11.11 0.74
N ALA A 208 0.03 11.33 -0.28
CA ALA A 208 -0.12 12.65 -0.92
C ALA A 208 -0.56 13.73 0.09
N LEU A 209 -1.51 13.40 0.96
CA LEU A 209 -2.00 14.33 1.98
C LEU A 209 -0.97 14.61 3.08
N ASN A 210 -0.06 13.67 3.37
CA ASN A 210 0.92 13.78 4.45
C ASN A 210 2.32 14.23 4.00
N ILE A 211 2.68 14.12 2.72
CA ILE A 211 4.05 14.34 2.22
C ILE A 211 4.65 15.70 2.60
N ASN A 212 3.79 16.71 2.77
CA ASN A 212 4.18 18.07 3.13
C ASN A 212 4.20 18.36 4.63
N GLY A 213 3.59 17.50 5.45
CA GLY A 213 3.55 17.63 6.90
C GLY A 213 4.59 16.71 7.53
N TRP A 214 5.86 16.98 7.29
CA TRP A 214 6.98 16.13 7.72
C TRP A 214 7.60 16.55 9.05
N THR A 215 7.07 17.56 9.74
CA THR A 215 7.62 17.97 11.05
C THR A 215 7.34 16.98 12.16
N ASP A 216 6.34 16.12 11.97
CA ASP A 216 5.84 15.18 12.96
C ASP A 216 5.52 13.84 12.29
N GLN A 217 5.37 12.79 13.11
CA GLN A 217 4.91 11.50 12.60
C GLN A 217 3.51 11.67 11.93
N PRO A 218 3.32 11.15 10.70
CA PRO A 218 2.10 11.39 9.96
C PRO A 218 0.90 10.67 10.58
N ALA A 219 -0.25 11.29 10.45
CA ALA A 219 -1.53 10.81 10.92
C ALA A 219 -2.54 10.76 9.78
N SER A 220 -3.65 10.07 10.03
CA SER A 220 -4.73 9.95 9.07
C SER A 220 -5.38 11.31 8.77
N LYS A 221 -5.56 11.60 7.47
CA LYS A 221 -6.16 12.84 6.97
C LYS A 221 -7.46 12.55 6.23
N PRO A 222 -8.47 13.44 6.33
CA PRO A 222 -9.79 13.17 5.78
C PRO A 222 -9.82 13.14 4.25
N LEU A 223 -10.37 12.06 3.70
CA LEU A 223 -10.84 11.95 2.31
C LEU A 223 -12.33 11.64 2.34
N PHE A 224 -13.14 12.54 1.81
CA PHE A 224 -14.60 12.40 1.82
C PHE A 224 -15.07 11.57 0.62
N PHE A 225 -15.70 10.44 0.90
CA PHE A 225 -16.34 9.56 -0.07
C PHE A 225 -17.86 9.67 0.00
N ILE A 226 -18.50 9.24 -1.07
CA ILE A 226 -19.93 8.89 -1.10
C ILE A 226 -20.06 7.43 -1.56
N LEU A 227 -21.21 6.81 -1.33
CA LEU A 227 -21.51 5.53 -1.98
C LEU A 227 -21.72 5.75 -3.48
N ASP A 228 -21.30 4.80 -4.30
CA ASP A 228 -21.55 4.79 -5.75
C ASP A 228 -23.04 4.86 -6.13
N THR A 229 -23.93 4.47 -5.23
CA THR A 229 -25.38 4.59 -5.39
C THR A 229 -25.94 5.98 -5.04
N GLU A 230 -25.14 6.86 -4.42
CA GLU A 230 -25.58 8.20 -4.01
C GLU A 230 -25.53 9.23 -5.15
N LYS A 231 -26.31 10.30 -4.98
CA LYS A 231 -26.19 11.52 -5.79
C LYS A 231 -25.14 12.45 -5.16
N ALA A 232 -24.20 12.93 -5.96
CA ALA A 232 -23.25 13.97 -5.57
C ALA A 232 -23.91 15.36 -5.70
N SER A 233 -24.71 15.77 -4.72
CA SER A 233 -25.34 17.10 -4.69
C SER A 233 -24.30 18.24 -4.69
N LEU A 234 -24.63 19.37 -5.33
CA LEU A 234 -23.76 20.56 -5.40
C LEU A 234 -23.50 21.20 -4.03
N GLU A 235 -24.36 20.95 -3.04
CA GLU A 235 -24.26 21.48 -1.68
C GLU A 235 -23.19 20.77 -0.84
N ARG A 236 -22.74 19.58 -1.27
CA ARG A 236 -21.76 18.74 -0.56
C ARG A 236 -20.33 19.16 -0.91
N ASN A 237 -19.92 20.35 -0.46
CA ASN A 237 -18.63 20.95 -0.80
C ASN A 237 -17.43 20.02 -0.49
N GLN A 238 -17.42 19.33 0.65
CA GLN A 238 -16.32 18.43 1.03
C GLN A 238 -16.17 17.27 0.04
N VAL A 239 -17.28 16.72 -0.48
CA VAL A 239 -17.29 15.65 -1.48
C VAL A 239 -16.78 16.16 -2.82
N ARG A 240 -17.27 17.33 -3.27
CA ARG A 240 -16.89 17.94 -4.55
C ARG A 240 -15.40 18.25 -4.62
N GLU A 241 -14.85 18.75 -3.52
CA GLU A 241 -13.46 19.21 -3.48
C GLU A 241 -12.46 18.10 -3.15
N ALA A 242 -12.90 16.96 -2.60
CA ALA A 242 -12.01 15.90 -2.11
C ALA A 242 -11.03 15.39 -3.18
N PHE A 243 -11.54 14.96 -4.34
CA PHE A 243 -10.67 14.42 -5.39
C PHE A 243 -9.80 15.51 -6.03
N ARG A 244 -10.34 16.73 -6.23
CA ARG A 244 -9.57 17.85 -6.77
C ARG A 244 -8.39 18.21 -5.86
N HIS A 245 -8.64 18.30 -4.55
CA HIS A 245 -7.62 18.57 -3.55
C HIS A 245 -6.57 17.45 -3.51
N LEU A 246 -7.02 16.19 -3.50
CA LEU A 246 -6.14 15.03 -3.53
C LEU A 246 -5.20 15.07 -4.75
N ARG A 247 -5.75 15.29 -5.94
CA ARG A 247 -4.97 15.43 -7.19
C ARG A 247 -3.90 16.52 -7.09
N THR A 248 -4.23 17.68 -6.53
CA THR A 248 -3.25 18.76 -6.30
C THR A 248 -2.13 18.31 -5.37
N LYS A 249 -2.45 17.53 -4.32
CA LYS A 249 -1.45 17.00 -3.38
C LYS A 249 -0.60 15.88 -3.99
N THR A 250 -1.16 15.06 -4.88
CA THR A 250 -0.40 14.04 -5.63
C THR A 250 0.74 14.66 -6.44
N PHE A 251 0.58 15.89 -6.93
CA PHE A 251 1.62 16.61 -7.68
C PHE A 251 2.91 16.86 -6.87
N ASP A 252 2.83 16.85 -5.53
CA ASP A 252 3.98 17.04 -4.64
C ASP A 252 4.71 15.72 -4.33
N LEU A 253 4.14 14.56 -4.65
CA LEU A 253 4.73 13.25 -4.33
C LEU A 253 6.08 13.04 -5.00
N PHE A 254 6.12 13.09 -6.33
CA PHE A 254 7.34 12.82 -7.08
C PHE A 254 8.46 13.81 -6.73
N PRO A 255 8.23 15.14 -6.68
CA PRO A 255 9.26 16.10 -6.30
C PRO A 255 9.88 15.80 -4.93
N VAL A 256 9.05 15.66 -3.90
CA VAL A 256 9.53 15.49 -2.52
C VAL A 256 10.21 14.14 -2.34
N LEU A 257 9.62 13.05 -2.88
CA LEU A 257 10.23 11.72 -2.78
C LEU A 257 11.52 11.60 -3.61
N SER A 258 11.62 12.28 -4.74
CA SER A 258 12.85 12.27 -5.55
C SER A 258 14.01 12.99 -4.84
N MET A 259 13.72 14.05 -4.09
CA MET A 259 14.69 14.68 -3.20
C MET A 259 15.06 13.75 -2.03
N LEU A 260 14.07 13.13 -1.40
CA LEU A 260 14.24 12.22 -0.27
C LEU A 260 15.10 10.98 -0.61
N GLU A 261 15.10 10.52 -1.86
CA GLU A 261 15.99 9.44 -2.31
C GLU A 261 17.47 9.77 -2.03
N TYR A 262 17.91 11.01 -2.27
CA TYR A 262 19.30 11.43 -2.02
C TYR A 262 19.63 11.47 -0.53
N LEU A 263 18.68 11.92 0.31
CA LEU A 263 18.84 11.84 1.77
C LEU A 263 18.93 10.39 2.28
N ASN A 264 18.61 9.40 1.45
CA ASN A 264 18.60 7.98 1.77
C ASN A 264 19.60 7.14 0.97
N GLN A 265 20.68 7.73 0.45
CA GLN A 265 21.73 7.04 -0.31
C GLN A 265 21.19 6.09 -1.39
N PRO A 266 20.68 6.60 -2.52
CA PRO A 266 19.90 5.82 -3.47
C PRO A 266 20.73 4.77 -4.24
N LYS A 267 22.07 4.92 -4.28
CA LYS A 267 22.99 3.94 -4.88
C LYS A 267 23.35 2.79 -3.92
N ASN A 268 23.15 2.97 -2.61
CA ASN A 268 23.49 1.97 -1.61
C ASN A 268 22.28 1.04 -1.36
N LYS A 269 22.36 -0.19 -1.87
CA LYS A 269 21.31 -1.22 -1.71
C LYS A 269 21.21 -1.74 -0.26
N LYS A 270 22.24 -1.54 0.57
CA LYS A 270 22.25 -1.96 1.98
C LYS A 270 21.78 -0.85 2.94
N ALA A 271 21.64 0.38 2.45
CA ALA A 271 21.15 1.49 3.24
C ALA A 271 19.64 1.36 3.47
N ILE A 272 19.23 1.38 4.73
CA ILE A 272 17.82 1.43 5.12
C ILE A 272 17.26 2.79 4.71
N LYS A 273 16.06 2.82 4.13
CA LYS A 273 15.39 4.06 3.70
C LYS A 273 14.45 4.55 4.78
N PHE A 274 14.53 5.84 5.08
CA PHE A 274 13.74 6.49 6.12
C PHE A 274 12.84 7.58 5.54
N PRO A 275 11.63 7.75 6.06
CA PRO A 275 10.75 8.82 5.64
C PRO A 275 11.26 10.17 6.13
N LEU A 276 10.91 11.24 5.40
CA LEU A 276 11.42 12.59 5.67
C LEU A 276 11.14 13.06 7.10
N TRP A 277 9.97 12.73 7.65
CA TRP A 277 9.62 13.11 9.02
C TRP A 277 10.51 12.48 10.06
N LYS A 278 10.90 11.21 9.86
CA LYS A 278 11.79 10.51 10.77
C LYS A 278 13.21 11.05 10.69
N ILE A 279 13.66 11.41 9.48
CA ILE A 279 14.94 12.12 9.26
C ILE A 279 14.95 13.45 10.03
N PHE A 280 13.88 14.25 9.93
CA PHE A 280 13.80 15.54 10.62
C PHE A 280 13.85 15.39 12.14
N LEU A 281 13.06 14.48 12.71
CA LEU A 281 13.06 14.23 14.16
C LEU A 281 14.43 13.76 14.63
N ASP A 282 15.05 12.83 13.92
CA ASP A 282 16.38 12.30 14.26
C ASP A 282 17.45 13.42 14.28
N ILE A 283 17.46 14.32 13.27
CA ILE A 283 18.38 15.48 13.27
C ILE A 283 18.12 16.45 14.44
N ASN A 284 16.86 16.64 14.83
CA ASN A 284 16.53 17.51 15.96
C ASN A 284 16.97 16.92 17.30
N ASP A 285 17.00 15.60 17.43
CA ASP A 285 17.44 14.90 18.63
C ASP A 285 18.97 14.79 18.74
N MET A 286 19.72 15.05 17.66
CA MET A 286 21.18 15.08 17.67
C MET A 286 21.78 16.25 18.47
N ASP A 287 23.03 16.08 18.90
CA ASP A 287 23.78 17.17 19.51
C ASP A 287 24.04 18.33 18.53
N THR A 288 24.39 19.49 19.09
CA THR A 288 24.52 20.73 18.30
C THR A 288 25.62 20.64 17.24
N LEU A 289 26.73 19.96 17.51
CA LEU A 289 27.84 19.84 16.56
C LEU A 289 27.46 18.95 15.38
N GLN A 290 26.86 17.78 15.66
CA GLN A 290 26.35 16.88 14.62
C GLN A 290 25.28 17.55 13.77
N ARG A 291 24.30 18.20 14.41
CA ARG A 291 23.23 18.93 13.72
C ARG A 291 23.76 20.01 12.79
N ASN A 292 24.74 20.81 13.25
CA ASN A 292 25.35 21.86 12.43
C ASN A 292 26.14 21.29 11.25
N SER A 293 26.83 20.15 11.44
CA SER A 293 27.50 19.45 10.35
C SER A 293 26.51 18.98 9.29
N ILE A 294 25.41 18.34 9.70
CA ILE A 294 24.36 17.88 8.78
C ILE A 294 23.70 19.06 8.07
N ASN A 295 23.37 20.14 8.78
CA ASN A 295 22.79 21.34 8.16
C ASN A 295 23.70 21.90 7.05
N SER A 296 25.02 21.87 7.26
CA SER A 296 26.00 22.27 6.26
C SER A 296 25.98 21.35 5.03
N SER A 297 25.85 20.03 5.22
CA SER A 297 25.69 19.07 4.10
C SER A 297 24.35 19.24 3.38
N LEU A 298 23.25 19.56 4.08
CA LEU A 298 21.95 19.86 3.46
C LEU A 298 22.01 21.11 2.57
N ILE A 299 22.72 22.16 3.00
CA ILE A 299 22.97 23.37 2.20
C ILE A 299 23.74 23.01 0.93
N ARG A 300 24.88 22.32 1.07
CA ARG A 300 25.71 21.90 -0.07
C ARG A 300 24.95 21.01 -1.05
N PHE A 301 24.11 20.11 -0.54
CA PHE A 301 23.21 19.31 -1.36
C PHE A 301 22.21 20.18 -2.13
N CYS A 302 21.59 21.16 -1.48
CA CYS A 302 20.67 22.08 -2.14
C CYS A 302 21.35 22.82 -3.30
N GLU A 303 22.55 23.37 -3.07
CA GLU A 303 23.34 24.07 -4.08
C GLU A 303 23.63 23.16 -5.28
N LYS A 304 24.21 21.97 -5.04
CA LYS A 304 24.50 20.97 -6.08
C LYS A 304 23.23 20.56 -6.83
N TYR A 305 22.11 20.41 -6.13
CA TYR A 305 20.85 20.00 -6.72
C TYR A 305 20.30 21.07 -7.66
N ARG A 306 20.33 22.35 -7.24
CA ARG A 306 19.91 23.48 -8.08
C ARG A 306 20.85 23.65 -9.27
N GLU A 307 22.16 23.64 -9.05
CA GLU A 307 23.17 23.74 -10.11
C GLU A 307 22.97 22.65 -11.18
N LYS A 308 22.91 21.37 -10.77
CA LYS A 308 22.74 20.25 -11.70
C LYS A 308 21.44 20.34 -12.50
N ARG A 309 20.38 20.90 -11.88
CA ARG A 309 19.07 21.09 -12.51
C ARG A 309 18.94 22.42 -13.24
N LYS A 310 20.01 23.23 -13.29
CA LYS A 310 20.07 24.55 -13.94
C LYS A 310 19.09 25.57 -13.34
N PHE A 311 18.92 25.52 -12.02
CA PHE A 311 18.19 26.53 -11.26
C PHE A 311 19.17 27.52 -10.61
N PRO A 312 18.82 28.82 -10.52
CA PRO A 312 19.67 29.82 -9.87
C PRO A 312 19.97 29.45 -8.42
N SER A 313 21.18 29.73 -7.94
CA SER A 313 21.53 29.65 -6.52
C SER A 313 20.62 30.54 -5.67
N LEU A 314 20.43 30.16 -4.41
CA LEU A 314 19.75 31.01 -3.44
C LEU A 314 20.76 32.01 -2.87
N GLU A 315 20.29 33.21 -2.54
CA GLU A 315 21.13 34.27 -1.96
C GLU A 315 21.60 33.92 -0.55
N GLU A 316 20.70 33.34 0.26
CA GLU A 316 20.96 32.96 1.64
C GLU A 316 20.32 31.62 1.99
N TYR A 317 20.95 30.92 2.93
CA TYR A 317 20.43 29.70 3.53
C TYR A 317 20.14 29.92 5.03
N PRO A 318 19.01 29.41 5.52
CA PRO A 318 18.64 29.49 6.92
C PRO A 318 19.53 28.60 7.77
N GLN A 319 19.56 28.89 9.07
CA GLN A 319 20.37 28.15 10.04
C GLN A 319 19.60 27.00 10.69
N SER A 320 18.26 27.07 10.71
CA SER A 320 17.44 26.03 11.33
C SER A 320 17.27 24.84 10.40
N THR A 321 17.35 23.62 10.95
CA THR A 321 17.13 22.37 10.20
C THR A 321 15.75 22.35 9.53
N LYS A 322 14.73 22.86 10.22
CA LYS A 322 13.37 22.94 9.70
C LYS A 322 13.31 23.77 8.41
N GLU A 323 13.79 25.00 8.45
CA GLU A 323 13.75 25.89 7.28
C GLU A 323 14.62 25.34 6.13
N LEU A 324 15.75 24.67 6.44
CA LEU A 324 16.57 24.00 5.42
C LEU A 324 15.80 22.89 4.69
N ILE A 325 15.09 22.02 5.40
CA ILE A 325 14.27 20.97 4.78
C ILE A 325 13.08 21.58 4.01
N GLU A 326 12.50 22.69 4.50
CA GLU A 326 11.48 23.45 3.77
C GLU A 326 12.03 23.96 2.43
N ILE A 327 13.25 24.52 2.42
CA ILE A 327 13.92 24.99 1.20
C ILE A 327 14.23 23.83 0.25
N LEU A 328 14.69 22.68 0.73
CA LEU A 328 14.92 21.51 -0.09
C LEU A 328 13.63 21.02 -0.74
N SER A 329 12.56 20.92 0.05
CA SER A 329 11.24 20.53 -0.43
C SER A 329 10.70 21.52 -1.47
N ARG A 330 10.85 22.82 -1.22
CA ARG A 330 10.47 23.89 -2.16
C ARG A 330 11.28 23.83 -3.44
N THR A 331 12.60 23.66 -3.33
CA THR A 331 13.52 23.53 -4.47
C THR A 331 13.12 22.36 -5.37
N ALA A 332 12.84 21.19 -4.78
CA ALA A 332 12.37 20.04 -5.56
C ALA A 332 11.06 20.36 -6.31
N LYS A 333 10.09 21.01 -5.63
CA LYS A 333 8.83 21.41 -6.25
C LYS A 333 9.00 22.46 -7.35
N GLU A 334 9.91 23.41 -7.21
CA GLU A 334 10.25 24.37 -8.26
C GLU A 334 10.79 23.64 -9.50
N ILE A 335 11.76 22.73 -9.29
CA ILE A 335 12.39 21.95 -10.35
C ILE A 335 11.36 21.15 -11.15
N PHE A 336 10.45 20.44 -10.47
CA PHE A 336 9.45 19.58 -11.11
C PHE A 336 8.12 20.30 -11.43
N GLY A 337 7.94 21.52 -10.97
CA GLY A 337 6.76 22.36 -11.24
C GLY A 337 6.93 23.32 -12.41
N THR A 338 8.16 23.55 -12.87
CA THR A 338 8.45 24.51 -13.95
C THR A 338 7.95 23.97 -15.31
N LYS A 339 6.89 24.58 -15.83
CA LYS A 339 6.24 24.19 -17.09
C LYS A 339 7.23 24.20 -18.27
N GLY A 340 7.01 23.30 -19.24
CA GLY A 340 7.86 23.19 -20.43
C GLY A 340 9.16 22.41 -20.22
N THR A 341 9.48 21.98 -19.00
CA THR A 341 10.67 21.17 -18.70
C THR A 341 10.39 19.66 -18.77
N ASN A 342 11.44 18.86 -19.00
CA ASN A 342 11.35 17.40 -18.91
C ASN A 342 10.93 16.93 -17.50
N GLN A 343 11.39 17.62 -16.46
CA GLN A 343 11.05 17.37 -15.06
C GLN A 343 9.54 17.52 -14.84
N HIS A 344 8.94 18.61 -15.32
CA HIS A 344 7.50 18.79 -15.27
C HIS A 344 6.74 17.73 -16.06
N ALA A 345 7.23 17.31 -17.23
CA ALA A 345 6.62 16.21 -17.98
C ALA A 345 6.67 14.89 -17.19
N VAL A 346 7.78 14.58 -16.52
CA VAL A 346 7.90 13.41 -15.63
C VAL A 346 6.90 13.50 -14.48
N ASN A 347 6.81 14.63 -13.79
CA ASN A 347 5.89 14.78 -12.66
C ASN A 347 4.42 14.55 -13.08
N ASN A 348 4.00 15.13 -14.21
CA ASN A 348 2.66 14.89 -14.75
C ASN A 348 2.40 13.43 -15.11
N LYS A 349 3.40 12.69 -15.61
CA LYS A 349 3.23 11.25 -15.86
C LYS A 349 2.94 10.48 -14.57
N PHE A 350 3.56 10.84 -13.45
CA PHE A 350 3.27 10.21 -12.16
C PHE A 350 1.88 10.58 -11.64
N VAL A 351 1.44 11.83 -11.79
CA VAL A 351 0.07 12.23 -11.44
C VAL A 351 -0.95 11.48 -12.29
N ASN A 352 -0.69 11.35 -13.60
CA ASN A 352 -1.56 10.59 -14.49
C ASN A 352 -1.57 9.09 -14.15
N ALA A 353 -0.44 8.50 -13.77
CA ALA A 353 -0.39 7.11 -13.32
C ALA A 353 -1.24 6.90 -12.06
N PHE A 354 -1.17 7.80 -11.07
CA PHE A 354 -2.08 7.75 -9.92
C PHE A 354 -3.56 7.76 -10.36
N GLU A 355 -3.94 8.65 -11.28
CA GLU A 355 -5.33 8.77 -11.72
C GLU A 355 -5.83 7.58 -12.53
N ASN A 356 -4.97 7.01 -13.38
CA ASN A 356 -5.34 6.01 -14.37
C ASN A 356 -5.12 4.56 -13.88
N GLU A 357 -4.24 4.35 -12.90
CA GLU A 357 -3.89 3.01 -12.42
C GLU A 357 -4.37 2.76 -10.98
N ILE A 358 -4.35 3.79 -10.13
CA ILE A 358 -4.65 3.65 -8.69
C ILE A 358 -6.07 4.12 -8.35
N ALA A 359 -6.48 5.28 -8.86
CA ALA A 359 -7.77 5.90 -8.55
C ALA A 359 -9.02 5.41 -9.32
N PRO A 360 -8.97 4.66 -10.45
CA PRO A 360 -10.16 4.41 -11.27
C PRO A 360 -11.37 3.81 -10.53
N HIS A 361 -11.15 2.85 -9.62
CA HIS A 361 -12.24 2.20 -8.88
C HIS A 361 -12.87 3.09 -7.80
N PHE A 362 -12.22 4.21 -7.46
CA PHE A 362 -12.60 5.09 -6.36
C PHE A 362 -13.01 6.49 -6.83
N VAL A 363 -13.04 6.75 -8.14
CA VAL A 363 -13.34 8.07 -8.71
C VAL A 363 -14.42 7.96 -9.78
N GLN A 364 -15.50 8.73 -9.62
CA GLN A 364 -16.58 8.79 -10.62
C GLN A 364 -16.87 10.23 -11.03
N VAL A 365 -17.25 10.41 -12.30
CA VAL A 365 -17.71 11.69 -12.84
C VAL A 365 -19.20 11.85 -12.53
N ARG A 366 -19.58 12.96 -11.89
CA ARG A 366 -20.96 13.26 -11.46
C ARG A 366 -21.44 14.62 -11.98
N GLY A 367 -21.48 14.76 -13.31
CA GLY A 367 -22.03 15.95 -13.97
C GLY A 367 -21.42 17.26 -13.45
N ARG A 368 -22.28 18.19 -12.99
CA ARG A 368 -21.86 19.50 -12.46
C ARG A 368 -20.99 19.41 -11.20
N SER A 369 -21.02 18.29 -10.48
CA SER A 369 -20.19 18.05 -9.29
C SER A 369 -18.79 17.55 -9.63
N GLY A 370 -18.46 17.37 -10.91
CA GLY A 370 -17.13 16.98 -11.36
C GLY A 370 -16.76 15.55 -10.97
N ARG A 371 -15.47 15.30 -10.74
CA ARG A 371 -14.95 14.00 -10.29
C ARG A 371 -15.00 13.95 -8.76
N VAL A 372 -15.67 12.95 -8.20
CA VAL A 372 -15.82 12.74 -6.76
C VAL A 372 -15.28 11.38 -6.35
N LEU A 373 -14.90 11.26 -5.07
CA LEU A 373 -14.50 9.98 -4.50
C LEU A 373 -15.73 9.14 -4.16
N THR A 374 -15.74 7.89 -4.60
CA THR A 374 -16.83 6.95 -4.36
C THR A 374 -16.31 5.64 -3.81
N ILE A 375 -17.12 4.99 -2.98
CA ILE A 375 -16.90 3.61 -2.55
C ILE A 375 -18.06 2.74 -3.05
N SER A 376 -17.75 1.58 -3.62
CA SER A 376 -18.79 0.62 -3.99
C SER A 376 -19.33 -0.10 -2.76
N GLN A 377 -20.47 -0.77 -2.91
CA GLN A 377 -21.03 -1.61 -1.85
C GLN A 377 -20.06 -2.73 -1.44
N ASP A 378 -19.38 -3.37 -2.39
CA ASP A 378 -18.41 -4.43 -2.09
C ASP A 378 -17.22 -3.90 -1.27
N TYR A 379 -16.65 -2.74 -1.65
CA TYR A 379 -15.58 -2.12 -0.87
C TYR A 379 -16.05 -1.65 0.51
N LEU A 380 -17.28 -1.17 0.63
CA LEU A 380 -17.87 -0.79 1.91
C LEU A 380 -18.04 -2.02 2.82
N LEU A 381 -18.50 -3.15 2.29
CA LEU A 381 -18.62 -4.40 3.02
C LEU A 381 -17.26 -4.91 3.49
N LEU A 382 -16.28 -4.93 2.60
CA LEU A 382 -14.91 -5.29 2.93
C LEU A 382 -14.37 -4.40 4.06
N LEU A 383 -14.43 -3.08 3.90
CA LEU A 383 -13.99 -2.15 4.96
C LEU A 383 -14.73 -2.38 6.27
N THR A 384 -16.03 -2.67 6.23
CA THR A 384 -16.83 -2.96 7.43
C THR A 384 -16.32 -4.20 8.14
N ASN A 385 -16.05 -5.28 7.40
CA ASN A 385 -15.50 -6.51 7.96
C ASN A 385 -14.10 -6.31 8.54
N LEU A 386 -13.24 -5.56 7.84
CA LEU A 386 -11.90 -5.21 8.33
C LEU A 386 -11.96 -4.36 9.61
N ALA A 387 -12.83 -3.35 9.63
CA ALA A 387 -13.04 -2.51 10.79
C ALA A 387 -13.53 -3.30 12.02
N ILE A 388 -14.44 -4.26 11.83
CA ILE A 388 -14.90 -5.14 12.91
C ILE A 388 -13.79 -6.11 13.33
N GLY A 389 -13.09 -6.72 12.37
CA GLY A 389 -12.02 -7.67 12.57
C GLY A 389 -12.47 -8.93 13.32
N SER A 390 -11.70 -9.34 14.33
CA SER A 390 -12.00 -10.52 15.15
C SER A 390 -13.23 -10.36 16.06
N ARG A 391 -13.77 -9.15 16.20
CA ARG A 391 -14.97 -8.87 16.99
C ARG A 391 -16.23 -9.41 16.29
N LYS A 392 -17.31 -9.59 17.05
CA LYS A 392 -18.61 -9.99 16.48
C LYS A 392 -19.35 -8.82 15.84
N GLN A 393 -19.34 -7.67 16.53
CA GLN A 393 -19.99 -6.44 16.11
C GLN A 393 -19.36 -5.23 16.79
N ILE A 394 -19.58 -4.04 16.24
CA ILE A 394 -19.18 -2.75 16.82
C ILE A 394 -20.33 -1.75 16.68
N GLN A 395 -20.30 -0.67 17.47
CA GLN A 395 -21.28 0.40 17.31
C GLN A 395 -21.04 1.14 15.98
N PHE A 396 -22.08 1.66 15.33
CA PHE A 396 -21.96 2.40 14.07
C PHE A 396 -21.00 3.61 14.16
N GLN A 397 -20.98 4.33 15.30
CA GLN A 397 -20.03 5.43 15.49
C GLN A 397 -18.59 4.95 15.60
N GLU A 398 -18.35 3.79 16.22
CA GLU A 398 -17.04 3.15 16.26
C GLU A 398 -16.60 2.67 14.87
N LEU A 399 -17.53 2.13 14.07
CA LEU A 399 -17.28 1.78 12.67
C LEU A 399 -16.81 2.99 11.86
N LEU A 400 -17.47 4.14 12.01
CA LEU A 400 -17.04 5.38 11.37
C LEU A 400 -15.65 5.82 11.86
N GLN A 401 -15.33 5.65 13.14
CA GLN A 401 -13.98 5.93 13.65
C GLN A 401 -12.93 5.01 13.03
N GLU A 402 -13.22 3.72 12.85
CA GLU A 402 -12.34 2.76 12.16
C GLU A 402 -12.11 3.13 10.68
N PHE A 403 -13.13 3.65 10.00
CA PHE A 403 -12.97 4.21 8.65
C PHE A 403 -12.08 5.46 8.66
N ARG A 404 -12.29 6.36 9.62
CA ARG A 404 -11.50 7.58 9.76
C ARG A 404 -10.04 7.30 10.08
N LYS A 405 -9.71 6.22 10.82
CA LYS A 405 -8.32 5.76 11.02
C LYS A 405 -7.62 5.49 9.69
N ARG A 406 -8.34 4.97 8.69
CA ARG A 406 -7.85 4.71 7.32
C ARG A 406 -7.95 5.92 6.39
N GLY A 407 -8.47 7.05 6.88
CA GLY A 407 -8.66 8.27 6.12
C GLY A 407 -9.96 8.31 5.31
N VAL A 408 -10.83 7.31 5.47
CA VAL A 408 -12.13 7.23 4.80
C VAL A 408 -13.16 7.99 5.63
N TRP A 409 -13.66 9.10 5.10
CA TRP A 409 -14.64 9.96 5.76
C TRP A 409 -15.92 10.01 4.93
N PHE A 410 -17.04 10.15 5.63
CA PHE A 410 -18.36 10.32 5.06
C PHE A 410 -18.98 11.56 5.70
N ASP A 411 -19.75 12.31 4.93
CA ASP A 411 -20.61 13.33 5.53
C ASP A 411 -21.89 12.69 6.08
N ARG A 412 -22.71 13.49 6.78
CA ARG A 412 -23.95 13.04 7.41
C ARG A 412 -24.93 12.36 6.43
N GLN A 413 -24.97 12.78 5.16
CA GLN A 413 -25.86 12.17 4.18
C GLN A 413 -25.38 10.77 3.79
N SER A 414 -24.08 10.60 3.61
CA SER A 414 -23.48 9.29 3.36
C SER A 414 -23.55 8.38 4.59
N GLU A 415 -23.37 8.90 5.80
CA GLU A 415 -23.56 8.12 7.03
C GLU A 415 -24.97 7.52 7.10
N GLN A 416 -26.01 8.28 6.76
CA GLN A 416 -27.38 7.77 6.67
C GLN A 416 -27.58 6.77 5.51
N ALA A 417 -26.89 6.96 4.38
CA ALA A 417 -26.92 6.02 3.26
C ALA A 417 -26.28 4.67 3.66
N ILE A 418 -25.17 4.70 4.41
CA ILE A 418 -24.49 3.51 4.94
C ILE A 418 -25.40 2.76 5.91
N ILE A 419 -26.05 3.44 6.87
CA ILE A 419 -27.00 2.78 7.79
C ILE A 419 -28.08 2.05 7.00
N ARG A 420 -28.74 2.73 6.05
CA ARG A 420 -29.79 2.12 5.22
C ARG A 420 -29.29 0.94 4.40
N PHE A 421 -28.06 1.04 3.89
CA PHE A 421 -27.43 -0.07 3.16
C PHE A 421 -27.23 -1.28 4.07
N LEU A 422 -26.62 -1.08 5.25
CA LEU A 422 -26.34 -2.15 6.21
C LEU A 422 -27.63 -2.77 6.79
N GLU A 423 -28.67 -1.98 6.99
CA GLU A 423 -30.00 -2.48 7.37
C GLU A 423 -30.61 -3.37 6.28
N ARG A 424 -30.53 -2.95 5.02
CA ARG A 424 -31.09 -3.69 3.88
C ARG A 424 -30.49 -5.07 3.71
N ILE A 425 -29.20 -5.24 4.01
CA ILE A 425 -28.50 -6.53 3.93
C ILE A 425 -28.59 -7.35 5.23
N GLY A 426 -29.20 -6.82 6.29
CA GLY A 426 -29.37 -7.51 7.57
C GLY A 426 -28.16 -7.45 8.50
N ASN A 427 -27.22 -6.53 8.29
CA ASN A 427 -25.98 -6.39 9.07
C ASN A 427 -26.11 -5.47 10.29
N VAL A 428 -27.32 -5.01 10.61
CA VAL A 428 -27.59 -4.06 11.69
C VAL A 428 -28.44 -4.71 12.77
N GLU A 429 -28.06 -4.49 14.03
CA GLU A 429 -28.89 -4.76 15.19
C GLU A 429 -29.21 -3.46 15.94
N ARG A 430 -30.49 -3.29 16.28
CA ARG A 430 -30.96 -2.20 17.15
C ARG A 430 -31.21 -2.77 18.53
N MET A 431 -30.40 -2.37 19.50
CA MET A 431 -30.62 -2.74 20.90
C MET A 431 -31.64 -1.77 21.53
N SER A 432 -32.70 -2.30 22.14
CA SER A 432 -33.83 -1.51 22.64
C SER A 432 -33.57 -0.85 24.02
N ASP A 433 -32.52 -1.27 24.70
CA ASP A 433 -32.16 -0.90 26.08
C ASP A 433 -31.32 0.39 26.17
N SER A 434 -30.76 0.86 25.07
CA SER A 434 -29.75 1.94 25.05
C SER A 434 -30.12 3.16 24.20
N GLY A 435 -31.38 3.25 23.73
CA GLY A 435 -31.92 4.41 23.02
C GLY A 435 -31.24 4.64 21.66
N ASP A 436 -31.80 4.03 20.62
CA ASP A 436 -31.39 4.20 19.21
C ASP A 436 -29.94 3.79 18.84
N ALA A 437 -29.22 3.06 19.71
CA ALA A 437 -27.89 2.56 19.39
C ALA A 437 -27.93 1.51 18.27
N VAL A 438 -27.21 1.79 17.18
CA VAL A 438 -27.07 0.92 16.00
C VAL A 438 -25.76 0.15 16.09
N TYR A 439 -25.83 -1.19 16.14
CA TYR A 439 -24.68 -2.08 16.09
C TYR A 439 -24.56 -2.71 14.71
N VAL A 440 -23.33 -2.84 14.22
CA VAL A 440 -23.02 -3.41 12.90
C VAL A 440 -22.24 -4.71 13.07
N ARG A 441 -22.74 -5.77 12.43
CA ARG A 441 -22.12 -7.10 12.35
C ARG A 441 -21.33 -7.28 11.07
N LYS A 442 -20.29 -8.12 11.15
CA LYS A 442 -19.55 -8.56 9.96
C LYS A 442 -20.39 -9.54 9.14
N THR A 443 -20.12 -9.65 7.83
CA THR A 443 -20.78 -10.61 6.93
C THR A 443 -20.09 -11.97 6.88
N LEU A 444 -19.10 -12.17 7.75
CA LEU A 444 -18.17 -13.30 7.77
C LEU A 444 -18.55 -14.36 8.80
#